data_AF-A0A0F9TBK1-F1
#
_entry.id   AF-A0A0F9TBK1-F1
#
_cell.length_a   1.000
_cell.length_b   1.000
_cell.length_c   1.000
_cell.angle_alpha   90.00
_cell.angle_beta   90.00
_cell.angle_gamma   90.00
#
_symmetry.space_group_name_H-M   'P 1'
#
loop_
_entity.id
_entity.type
_entity.pdbx_description
1 polymer ?
#
loop_
_entity_poly.entity_id
_entity_poly.type
_entity_poly.pdbx_seq_one_letter_code
_entity_poly.pdbx_strand_id
1 'polypeptide(L)'
;MVSKPQGFYQRLQELPLPAQQAFMAALCERLLPNYALYEQTTGQGDSHTLGAVLSLVWERLNVPNASIDFSRQAEKLAECEPPEGDDSFGARRALDAVVSVSALLDTLQGESPEAVLDVSRTSRAGVRAFIELTEGEDDAQALALIIRDHPLMADENDFQDAVLEAVSEPLDKAALKEVRELGRNGGISNLGLTLEEAE
;
A
#
# COMPACT_ATOMS: atom_id res chain seq x y z
N MET A 1 27.88 3.46 -24.87
CA MET A 1 27.24 4.39 -23.92
C MET A 1 26.57 3.52 -22.88
N VAL A 2 27.00 3.57 -21.61
CA VAL A 2 26.30 2.88 -20.54
C VAL A 2 24.98 3.64 -20.37
N SER A 3 23.84 2.96 -20.54
CA SER A 3 22.52 3.57 -20.29
C SER A 3 22.48 4.02 -18.84
N LYS A 4 21.94 5.23 -18.57
CA LYS A 4 21.65 5.64 -17.20
C LYS A 4 20.73 4.58 -16.58
N PRO A 5 20.95 4.17 -15.31
CA PRO A 5 20.01 3.32 -14.63
C PRO A 5 18.65 4.02 -14.63
N GLN A 6 17.63 3.24 -14.95
CA GLN A 6 16.27 3.70 -15.07
C GLN A 6 15.72 4.13 -13.70
N GLY A 7 14.93 5.20 -13.65
CA GLY A 7 14.31 5.65 -12.39
C GLY A 7 13.23 4.68 -11.91
N PHE A 8 13.03 4.59 -10.59
CA PHE A 8 12.05 3.73 -9.93
C PHE A 8 10.67 3.75 -10.61
N TYR A 9 10.07 4.94 -10.78
CA TYR A 9 8.74 5.06 -11.37
C TYR A 9 8.68 4.63 -12.84
N GLN A 10 9.77 4.84 -13.60
CA GLN A 10 9.81 4.41 -14.99
C GLN A 10 9.85 2.88 -15.07
N ARG A 11 10.63 2.21 -14.21
CA ARG A 11 10.63 0.75 -14.11
C ARG A 11 9.26 0.21 -13.74
N LEU A 12 8.63 0.84 -12.74
CA LEU A 12 7.29 0.45 -12.26
C LEU A 12 6.22 0.54 -13.35
N GLN A 13 6.24 1.58 -14.19
CA GLN A 13 5.29 1.73 -15.31
C GLN A 13 5.55 0.78 -16.48
N GLU A 14 6.79 0.33 -16.67
CA GLU A 14 7.15 -0.60 -17.74
C GLU A 14 6.83 -2.07 -17.40
N LEU A 15 6.48 -2.37 -16.15
CA LEU A 15 6.00 -3.68 -15.76
C LEU A 15 4.71 -4.07 -16.49
N PRO A 16 4.51 -5.37 -16.81
CA PRO A 16 3.20 -5.86 -17.21
C PRO A 16 2.14 -5.57 -16.14
N LEU A 17 0.89 -5.32 -16.56
CA LEU A 17 -0.20 -4.97 -15.63
C LEU A 17 -0.36 -5.95 -14.44
N PRO A 18 -0.28 -7.29 -14.60
CA PRO A 18 -0.35 -8.20 -13.44
C PRO A 18 0.78 -7.99 -12.42
N ALA A 19 1.97 -7.59 -12.87
CA ALA A 19 3.09 -7.28 -11.99
C ALA A 19 2.91 -5.94 -11.28
N GLN A 20 2.34 -4.93 -11.97
CA GLN A 20 1.92 -3.68 -11.33
C GLN A 20 0.86 -3.94 -10.25
N GLN A 21 -0.11 -4.81 -10.53
CA GLN A 21 -1.16 -5.19 -9.59
C GLN A 21 -0.61 -5.97 -8.38
N ALA A 22 0.36 -6.87 -8.59
CA ALA A 22 1.04 -7.56 -7.49
C ALA A 22 1.84 -6.58 -6.61
N PHE A 23 2.49 -5.58 -7.22
CA PHE A 23 3.16 -4.50 -6.50
C PHE A 23 2.18 -3.68 -5.66
N MET A 24 1.06 -3.26 -6.24
CA MET A 24 -0.01 -2.54 -5.52
C MET A 24 -0.58 -3.39 -4.37
N ALA A 25 -0.81 -4.68 -4.60
CA ALA A 25 -1.34 -5.59 -3.59
C ALA A 25 -0.38 -5.73 -2.40
N ALA A 26 0.93 -5.82 -2.64
CA ALA A 26 1.94 -5.85 -1.59
C ALA A 26 1.98 -4.55 -0.77
N LEU A 27 1.85 -3.39 -1.42
CA LEU A 27 1.72 -2.12 -0.69
C LEU A 27 0.44 -2.07 0.14
N CYS A 28 -0.68 -2.56 -0.40
CA CYS A 28 -1.94 -2.62 0.33
C CYS A 28 -1.83 -3.51 1.58
N GLU A 29 -1.17 -4.67 1.49
CA GLU A 29 -0.90 -5.53 2.67
C GLU A 29 -0.13 -4.75 3.75
N ARG A 30 0.89 -3.96 3.36
CA ARG A 30 1.68 -3.12 4.29
C ARG A 30 0.89 -1.95 4.88
N LEU A 31 -0.22 -1.53 4.27
CA LEU A 31 -1.07 -0.47 4.80
C LEU A 31 -2.13 -0.99 5.79
N LEU A 32 -2.47 -2.28 5.75
CA LEU A 32 -3.52 -2.86 6.61
C LEU A 32 -3.34 -2.61 8.11
N PRO A 33 -2.12 -2.68 8.70
CA PRO A 33 -1.98 -2.46 10.14
C PRO A 33 -2.35 -1.04 10.56
N ASN A 34 -2.21 -0.04 9.67
CA ASN A 34 -2.65 1.33 9.96
C ASN A 34 -4.17 1.41 10.11
N TYR A 35 -4.91 0.75 9.21
CA TYR A 35 -6.37 0.70 9.25
C TYR A 35 -6.85 -0.05 10.51
N ALA A 36 -6.24 -1.19 10.79
CA ALA A 36 -6.62 -1.99 11.95
C ALA A 36 -6.33 -1.27 13.28
N LEU A 37 -5.24 -0.49 13.38
CA LEU A 37 -4.96 0.33 14.55
C LEU A 37 -5.99 1.46 14.71
N TYR A 38 -6.43 2.06 13.61
CA TYR A 38 -7.54 3.02 13.64
C TYR A 38 -8.82 2.36 14.17
N GLU A 39 -9.20 1.20 13.62
CA GLU A 39 -10.36 0.44 14.07
C GLU A 39 -10.29 0.09 15.57
N GLN A 40 -9.14 -0.41 16.03
CA GLN A 40 -8.92 -0.76 17.42
C GLN A 40 -9.03 0.47 18.35
N THR A 41 -8.54 1.62 17.92
CA THR A 41 -8.47 2.84 18.75
C THR A 41 -9.80 3.58 18.80
N THR A 42 -10.57 3.59 17.70
CA THR A 42 -11.81 4.37 17.59
C THR A 42 -13.08 3.51 17.73
N GLY A 43 -12.96 2.20 17.54
CA GLY A 43 -14.09 1.28 17.40
C GLY A 43 -14.84 1.45 16.07
N GLN A 44 -14.24 2.10 15.08
CA GLN A 44 -14.85 2.40 13.78
C GLN A 44 -14.02 1.80 12.63
N GLY A 45 -14.69 1.17 11.67
CA GLY A 45 -14.07 0.51 10.53
C GLY A 45 -14.35 -1.00 10.49
N ASP A 46 -13.90 -1.64 9.42
CA ASP A 46 -14.03 -3.09 9.19
C ASP A 46 -12.78 -3.63 8.48
N SER A 47 -11.69 -3.84 9.24
CA SER A 47 -10.43 -4.38 8.72
C SER A 47 -10.60 -5.81 8.16
N HIS A 48 -11.59 -6.55 8.65
CA HIS A 48 -11.93 -7.87 8.15
C HIS A 48 -12.41 -7.79 6.70
N THR A 49 -13.33 -6.88 6.38
CA THR A 49 -13.80 -6.67 5.00
C THR A 49 -12.65 -6.20 4.10
N LEU A 50 -11.84 -5.24 4.55
CA LEU A 50 -10.68 -4.76 3.78
C LEU A 50 -9.70 -5.90 3.45
N GLY A 51 -9.33 -6.73 4.45
CA GLY A 51 -8.46 -7.88 4.27
C GLY A 51 -9.07 -9.02 3.43
N ALA A 52 -10.39 -9.22 3.51
CA ALA A 52 -11.10 -10.18 2.68
C ALA A 52 -11.09 -9.77 1.21
N VAL A 53 -11.31 -8.48 0.91
CA VAL A 53 -11.23 -7.95 -0.46
C VAL A 53 -9.81 -8.08 -1.02
N LEU A 54 -8.79 -7.72 -0.23
CA LEU A 54 -7.39 -7.89 -0.66
C LEU A 54 -7.04 -9.37 -0.90
N SER A 55 -7.60 -10.30 -0.12
CA SER A 55 -7.43 -11.73 -0.36
C SER A 55 -8.03 -12.20 -1.69
N LEU A 56 -9.16 -11.62 -2.11
CA LEU A 56 -9.74 -11.88 -3.45
C LEU A 56 -8.85 -11.32 -4.57
N VAL A 57 -8.17 -10.20 -4.35
CA VAL A 57 -7.18 -9.69 -5.31
C VAL A 57 -6.04 -10.71 -5.49
N TRP A 58 -5.49 -11.24 -4.40
CA TRP A 58 -4.47 -12.29 -4.48
C TRP A 58 -4.97 -13.56 -5.17
N GLU A 59 -6.22 -13.95 -4.95
CA GLU A 59 -6.85 -15.06 -5.68
C GLU A 59 -6.89 -14.78 -7.18
N ARG A 60 -7.30 -13.58 -7.59
CA ARG A 60 -7.34 -13.16 -8.99
C ARG A 60 -5.96 -13.16 -9.65
N LEU A 61 -4.93 -12.70 -8.95
CA LEU A 61 -3.55 -12.72 -9.43
C LEU A 61 -3.02 -14.15 -9.61
N ASN A 62 -3.39 -15.06 -8.71
CA ASN A 62 -2.98 -16.47 -8.76
C ASN A 62 -3.78 -17.29 -9.79
N VAL A 63 -5.03 -16.89 -10.03
CA VAL A 63 -5.96 -17.54 -10.98
C VAL A 63 -6.51 -16.47 -11.93
N PRO A 64 -5.85 -16.21 -13.08
CA PRO A 64 -6.18 -15.11 -14.01
C PRO A 64 -7.62 -15.10 -14.56
N ASN A 65 -8.38 -16.17 -14.34
CA ASN A 65 -9.77 -16.33 -14.78
C ASN A 65 -10.76 -16.54 -13.62
N ALA A 66 -10.35 -16.31 -12.37
CA ALA A 66 -11.25 -16.37 -11.23
C ALA A 66 -12.43 -15.40 -11.42
N SER A 67 -13.64 -15.90 -11.28
CA SER A 67 -14.87 -15.13 -11.43
C SER A 67 -15.16 -14.37 -10.14
N ILE A 68 -14.57 -13.19 -10.00
CA ILE A 68 -14.74 -12.31 -8.84
C ILE A 68 -15.51 -11.07 -9.27
N ASP A 69 -16.57 -10.76 -8.52
CA ASP A 69 -17.35 -9.53 -8.70
C ASP A 69 -16.67 -8.38 -7.95
N PHE A 70 -15.74 -7.70 -8.65
CA PHE A 70 -14.98 -6.59 -8.09
C PHE A 70 -15.82 -5.33 -7.90
N SER A 71 -16.86 -5.12 -8.71
CA SER A 71 -17.79 -4.02 -8.51
C SER A 71 -18.51 -4.14 -7.17
N ARG A 72 -18.98 -5.36 -6.83
CA ARG A 72 -19.55 -5.63 -5.51
C ARG A 72 -18.53 -5.52 -4.38
N GLN A 73 -17.25 -5.83 -4.62
CA GLN A 73 -16.24 -5.65 -3.58
C GLN A 73 -15.91 -4.17 -3.37
N ALA A 74 -15.92 -3.35 -4.42
CA ALA A 74 -15.74 -1.90 -4.33
C ALA A 74 -16.88 -1.25 -3.52
N GLU A 75 -18.13 -1.68 -3.69
CA GLU A 75 -19.26 -1.23 -2.87
C GLU A 75 -19.02 -1.47 -1.37
N LYS A 76 -18.49 -2.64 -1.00
CA LYS A 76 -18.15 -2.95 0.40
C LYS A 76 -16.96 -2.14 0.91
N LEU A 77 -15.95 -1.90 0.06
CA LEU A 77 -14.79 -1.08 0.44
C LEU A 77 -15.20 0.36 0.74
N ALA A 78 -16.16 0.91 0.01
CA ALA A 78 -16.68 2.26 0.27
C ALA A 78 -17.29 2.36 1.68
N GLU A 79 -17.92 1.30 2.19
CA GLU A 79 -18.42 1.25 3.57
C GLU A 79 -17.31 1.16 4.64
N CYS A 80 -16.07 0.85 4.23
CA CYS A 80 -14.91 0.80 5.11
C CYS A 80 -14.23 2.18 5.27
N GLU A 81 -14.66 3.21 4.54
CA GLU A 81 -14.10 4.55 4.71
C GLU A 81 -14.36 5.09 6.14
N PRO A 82 -13.37 5.76 6.76
CA PRO A 82 -13.58 6.47 8.02
C PRO A 82 -14.73 7.49 7.91
N PRO A 83 -15.49 7.77 8.99
CA PRO A 83 -16.64 8.65 8.88
C PRO A 83 -16.31 10.06 8.39
N GLU A 84 -17.23 10.62 7.62
CA GLU A 84 -17.16 12.01 7.19
C GLU A 84 -17.01 12.95 8.40
N GLY A 85 -15.87 13.65 8.48
CA GLY A 85 -15.54 14.59 9.56
C GLY A 85 -14.54 14.09 10.59
N ASP A 86 -14.10 12.83 10.53
CA ASP A 86 -12.92 12.40 11.29
C ASP A 86 -11.63 12.81 10.57
N ASP A 87 -11.12 13.99 10.94
CA ASP A 87 -9.87 14.54 10.40
C ASP A 87 -8.62 14.05 11.14
N SER A 88 -8.74 13.05 12.02
CA SER A 88 -7.62 12.53 12.79
C SER A 88 -6.55 11.93 11.88
N PHE A 89 -5.31 11.89 12.38
CA PHE A 89 -4.21 11.25 11.65
C PHE A 89 -4.51 9.78 11.34
N GLY A 90 -5.07 9.05 12.31
CA GLY A 90 -5.47 7.65 12.16
C GLY A 90 -6.51 7.46 11.04
N ALA A 91 -7.54 8.31 11.00
CA ALA A 91 -8.55 8.27 9.94
C ALA A 91 -7.92 8.50 8.55
N ARG A 92 -7.00 9.46 8.40
CA ARG A 92 -6.31 9.67 7.12
C ARG A 92 -5.50 8.45 6.68
N ARG A 93 -4.84 7.75 7.62
CA ARG A 93 -4.08 6.52 7.32
C ARG A 93 -4.98 5.33 7.02
N ALA A 94 -6.14 5.23 7.66
CA ALA A 94 -7.16 4.25 7.32
C ALA A 94 -7.73 4.52 5.93
N LEU A 95 -8.04 5.78 5.60
CA LEU A 95 -8.50 6.17 4.27
C LEU A 95 -7.45 5.84 3.20
N ASP A 96 -6.17 6.15 3.43
CA ASP A 96 -5.07 5.80 2.53
C ASP A 96 -5.06 4.29 2.17
N ALA A 97 -5.33 3.41 3.14
CA ALA A 97 -5.45 1.98 2.91
C ALA A 97 -6.66 1.62 2.03
N VAL A 98 -7.84 2.18 2.34
CA VAL A 98 -9.07 1.94 1.58
C VAL A 98 -8.92 2.40 0.14
N VAL A 99 -8.48 3.64 -0.09
CA VAL A 99 -8.34 4.18 -1.46
C VAL A 99 -7.27 3.44 -2.27
N SER A 100 -6.23 2.92 -1.61
CA SER A 100 -5.20 2.12 -2.29
C SER A 100 -5.75 0.77 -2.77
N VAL A 101 -6.58 0.11 -1.96
CA VAL A 101 -7.26 -1.13 -2.36
C VAL A 101 -8.30 -0.84 -3.44
N SER A 102 -9.07 0.24 -3.33
CA SER A 102 -10.04 0.64 -4.37
C SER A 102 -9.36 0.90 -5.71
N ALA A 103 -8.26 1.66 -5.73
CA ALA A 103 -7.48 1.90 -6.95
C ALA A 103 -6.94 0.60 -7.57
N LEU A 104 -6.56 -0.37 -6.74
CA LEU A 104 -6.18 -1.71 -7.19
C LEU A 104 -7.37 -2.45 -7.83
N LEU A 105 -8.57 -2.38 -7.25
CA LEU A 105 -9.77 -2.96 -7.86
C LEU A 105 -10.08 -2.32 -9.22
N ASP A 106 -9.93 -1.00 -9.35
CA ASP A 106 -10.15 -0.28 -10.60
C ASP A 106 -9.19 -0.75 -11.70
N THR A 107 -7.92 -1.03 -11.37
CA THR A 107 -6.99 -1.63 -12.33
C THR A 107 -7.43 -3.03 -12.78
N LEU A 108 -8.00 -3.84 -11.88
CA LEU A 108 -8.46 -5.20 -12.16
C LEU A 108 -9.71 -5.20 -13.05
N GLN A 109 -10.50 -4.13 -12.96
CA GLN A 109 -11.65 -3.85 -13.81
C GLN A 109 -11.24 -3.18 -15.14
N GLY A 110 -9.99 -2.75 -15.26
CA GLY A 110 -9.45 -2.08 -16.45
C GLY A 110 -9.79 -0.59 -16.54
N GLU A 111 -10.20 0.02 -15.42
CA GLU A 111 -10.69 1.40 -15.36
C GLU A 111 -9.57 2.42 -15.12
N SER A 112 -8.55 2.08 -14.33
CA SER A 112 -7.38 2.94 -14.07
C SER A 112 -6.06 2.16 -14.11
N PRO A 113 -5.59 1.72 -15.28
CA PRO A 113 -4.38 0.89 -15.41
C PRO A 113 -3.09 1.58 -14.93
N GLU A 114 -3.07 2.91 -14.82
CA GLU A 114 -1.94 3.73 -14.37
C GLU A 114 -1.84 3.95 -12.85
N ALA A 115 -2.82 3.47 -12.07
CA ALA A 115 -2.94 3.75 -10.64
C ALA A 115 -1.77 3.24 -9.76
N VAL A 116 -0.89 2.39 -10.31
CA VAL A 116 0.30 1.86 -9.62
C VAL A 116 1.19 2.98 -9.04
N LEU A 117 1.30 4.10 -9.76
CA LEU A 117 2.10 5.25 -9.31
C LEU A 117 1.47 5.94 -8.11
N ASP A 118 0.15 6.04 -8.10
CA ASP A 118 -0.58 6.74 -7.04
C ASP A 118 -0.56 5.92 -5.77
N VAL A 119 -0.76 4.59 -5.83
CA VAL A 119 -0.60 3.71 -4.65
C VAL A 119 0.83 3.77 -4.08
N SER A 120 1.84 3.75 -4.95
CA SER A 120 3.25 3.93 -4.54
C SER A 120 3.48 5.26 -3.80
N ARG A 121 2.88 6.34 -4.29
CA ARG A 121 3.01 7.68 -3.71
C ARG A 121 2.20 7.80 -2.42
N THR A 122 1.00 7.25 -2.34
CA THR A 122 0.16 7.24 -1.14
C THR A 122 0.89 6.61 0.04
N SER A 123 1.53 5.46 -0.16
CA SER A 123 2.32 4.83 0.90
C SER A 123 3.46 5.73 1.40
N ARG A 124 4.27 6.32 0.49
CA ARG A 124 5.34 7.27 0.85
C ARG A 124 4.81 8.55 1.49
N ALA A 125 3.65 9.06 1.04
CA ALA A 125 3.01 10.24 1.59
C ALA A 125 2.53 10.00 3.03
N GLY A 126 2.06 8.79 3.34
CA GLY A 126 1.73 8.38 4.70
C GLY A 126 2.94 8.46 5.64
N VAL A 127 4.09 7.92 5.21
CA VAL A 127 5.34 7.99 5.97
C VAL A 127 5.81 9.42 6.16
N ARG A 128 5.81 10.22 5.08
CA ARG A 128 6.13 11.65 5.14
C ARG A 128 5.27 12.35 6.20
N ALA A 129 3.95 12.19 6.13
CA ALA A 129 3.04 12.86 7.04
C ALA A 129 3.21 12.40 8.49
N PHE A 130 3.62 11.14 8.72
CA PHE A 130 3.96 10.67 10.07
C PHE A 130 5.21 11.38 10.62
N ILE A 131 6.28 11.47 9.82
CA ILE A 131 7.51 12.16 10.20
C ILE A 131 7.24 13.66 10.46
N GLU A 132 6.42 14.29 9.60
CA GLU A 132 6.01 15.68 9.78
C GLU A 132 5.27 15.89 11.12
N LEU A 133 4.45 14.93 11.53
CA LEU A 133 3.74 14.96 12.80
C LEU A 133 4.64 14.74 14.02
N THR A 134 5.63 13.84 13.92
CA THR A 134 6.46 13.43 15.07
C THR A 134 7.70 14.28 15.29
N GLU A 135 8.37 14.71 14.21
CA GLU A 135 9.61 15.49 14.30
C GLU A 135 9.35 16.99 14.43
N GLY A 136 8.28 17.51 13.82
CA GLY A 136 7.81 18.90 13.94
C GLY A 136 8.87 19.96 13.61
N GLU A 137 8.99 20.31 12.32
CA GLU A 137 9.92 21.36 11.85
C GLU A 137 9.18 22.41 11.01
N ASP A 138 9.38 23.69 11.34
CA ASP A 138 8.71 24.83 10.70
C ASP A 138 9.42 25.26 9.41
N ASP A 139 10.74 25.06 9.31
CA ASP A 139 11.49 25.35 8.09
C ASP A 139 11.32 24.22 7.07
N ALA A 140 10.67 24.54 5.94
CA ALA A 140 10.37 23.57 4.90
C ALA A 140 11.60 22.89 4.29
N GLN A 141 12.77 23.56 4.25
CA GLN A 141 13.98 22.97 3.70
C GLN A 141 14.62 21.99 4.70
N ALA A 142 14.67 22.37 5.98
CA ALA A 142 15.11 21.50 7.05
C ALA A 142 14.21 20.27 7.18
N LEU A 143 12.89 20.46 7.17
CA LEU A 143 11.91 19.36 7.21
C LEU A 143 12.09 18.40 6.03
N ALA A 144 12.34 18.91 4.83
CA ALA A 144 12.61 18.06 3.67
C ALA A 144 13.89 17.22 3.83
N LEU A 145 14.92 17.75 4.49
CA LEU A 145 16.14 16.99 4.81
C LEU A 145 15.88 15.94 5.87
N ILE A 146 15.12 16.29 6.92
CA ILE A 146 14.70 15.34 7.98
C ILE A 146 13.95 14.17 7.36
N ILE A 147 12.92 14.45 6.56
CA ILE A 147 12.11 13.41 5.90
C ILE A 147 12.96 12.53 4.99
N ARG A 148 13.87 13.13 4.22
CA ARG A 148 14.75 12.37 3.31
C ARG A 148 15.67 11.42 4.08
N ASP A 149 16.22 11.87 5.20
CA ASP A 149 17.23 11.13 5.97
C ASP A 149 16.61 10.26 7.08
N HIS A 150 15.28 10.29 7.24
CA HIS A 150 14.56 9.57 8.29
C HIS A 150 14.57 8.05 8.06
N PRO A 151 14.82 7.22 9.09
CA PRO A 151 14.83 5.76 8.97
C PRO A 151 13.54 5.17 8.38
N LEU A 152 12.36 5.66 8.76
CA LEU A 152 11.09 5.18 8.17
C LEU A 152 10.99 5.47 6.66
N MET A 153 11.52 6.59 6.18
CA MET A 153 11.50 6.90 4.75
C MET A 153 12.50 6.01 3.99
N ALA A 154 13.65 5.72 4.59
CA ALA A 154 14.60 4.74 4.04
C ALA A 154 13.96 3.35 3.97
N ASP A 155 13.35 2.86 5.05
CA ASP A 155 12.67 1.57 5.11
C ASP A 155 11.53 1.45 4.08
N GLU A 156 10.73 2.50 3.91
CA GLU A 156 9.67 2.50 2.89
C GLU A 156 10.21 2.48 1.46
N ASN A 157 11.33 3.17 1.20
CA ASN A 157 11.98 3.11 -0.11
C ASN A 157 12.58 1.74 -0.37
N ASP A 158 13.30 1.17 0.60
CA ASP A 158 13.90 -0.16 0.52
C ASP A 158 12.83 -1.25 0.33
N PHE A 159 11.70 -1.13 1.03
CA PHE A 159 10.55 -2.01 0.85
C PHE A 159 9.98 -1.94 -0.56
N GLN A 160 9.70 -0.73 -1.07
CA GLN A 160 9.16 -0.58 -2.42
C GLN A 160 10.14 -1.05 -3.49
N ASP A 161 11.44 -0.83 -3.31
CA ASP A 161 12.47 -1.37 -4.18
C ASP A 161 12.48 -2.91 -4.14
N ALA A 162 12.40 -3.52 -2.96
CA ALA A 162 12.33 -4.98 -2.81
C ALA A 162 11.10 -5.59 -3.48
N VAL A 163 9.91 -4.97 -3.32
CA VAL A 163 8.70 -5.42 -4.00
C VAL A 163 8.84 -5.25 -5.51
N LEU A 164 9.37 -4.11 -5.98
CA LEU A 164 9.60 -3.86 -7.40
C LEU A 164 10.52 -4.91 -8.02
N GLU A 165 11.63 -5.25 -7.37
CA GLU A 165 12.51 -6.32 -7.83
C GLU A 165 11.78 -7.67 -7.86
N ALA A 166 11.03 -8.01 -6.80
CA ALA A 166 10.33 -9.28 -6.72
C ALA A 166 9.26 -9.44 -7.82
N VAL A 167 8.53 -8.37 -8.17
CA VAL A 167 7.52 -8.41 -9.25
C VAL A 167 8.09 -8.21 -10.66
N SER A 168 9.37 -7.84 -10.78
CA SER A 168 10.07 -7.75 -12.06
C SER A 168 10.48 -9.13 -12.60
N GLU A 169 10.52 -10.13 -11.72
CA GLU A 169 10.76 -11.54 -12.06
C GLU A 169 9.44 -12.25 -12.46
N PRO A 170 9.51 -13.43 -13.12
CA PRO A 170 8.32 -14.18 -13.49
C PRO A 170 7.41 -14.52 -12.29
N LEU A 171 6.17 -14.01 -12.33
CA LEU A 171 5.18 -14.19 -11.26
C LEU A 171 4.41 -15.51 -11.40
N ASP A 172 5.00 -16.58 -10.89
CA ASP A 172 4.27 -17.84 -10.64
C ASP A 172 3.57 -17.84 -9.27
N LYS A 173 2.92 -18.96 -8.93
CA LYS A 173 2.18 -19.09 -7.66
C LYS A 173 3.07 -18.98 -6.43
N ALA A 174 4.33 -19.44 -6.52
CA ALA A 174 5.27 -19.37 -5.42
C ALA A 174 5.77 -17.93 -5.26
N ALA A 175 6.15 -17.29 -6.36
CA ALA A 175 6.56 -15.89 -6.38
C ALA A 175 5.46 -14.96 -5.82
N LEU A 176 4.19 -15.14 -6.23
CA LEU A 176 3.07 -14.36 -5.68
C LEU A 176 2.89 -14.57 -4.18
N LYS A 177 3.14 -15.79 -3.67
CA LYS A 177 3.10 -16.06 -2.23
C LYS A 177 4.22 -15.33 -1.49
N GLU A 178 5.41 -15.31 -2.06
CA GLU A 178 6.57 -14.58 -1.51
C GLU A 178 6.34 -13.07 -1.53
N VAL A 179 5.82 -12.52 -2.62
CA VAL A 179 5.46 -11.09 -2.72
C VAL A 179 4.38 -10.73 -1.71
N ARG A 180 3.37 -11.59 -1.50
CA ARG A 180 2.36 -11.38 -0.47
C ARG A 180 2.94 -11.38 0.94
N GLU A 181 3.85 -12.31 1.22
CA GLU A 181 4.52 -12.38 2.52
C GLU A 181 5.43 -11.18 2.76
N LEU A 182 6.18 -10.76 1.75
CA LEU A 182 6.93 -9.50 1.75
C LEU A 182 6.00 -8.32 2.06
N GLY A 183 4.86 -8.23 1.37
CA GLY A 183 3.85 -7.19 1.58
C GLY A 183 3.30 -7.12 3.00
N ARG A 184 3.08 -8.27 3.64
CA ARG A 184 2.66 -8.32 5.06
C ARG A 184 3.70 -7.79 6.02
N ASN A 185 4.97 -7.83 5.63
CA ASN A 185 6.08 -7.23 6.37
C ASN A 185 6.08 -7.58 7.87
N GLY A 186 5.81 -8.84 8.20
CA GLY A 186 5.72 -9.28 9.60
C GLY A 186 4.64 -8.57 10.44
N GLY A 187 3.59 -8.03 9.79
CA GLY A 187 2.54 -7.26 10.45
C GLY A 187 2.88 -5.79 10.72
N ILE A 188 4.04 -5.32 10.24
CA ILE A 188 4.53 -3.95 10.48
C ILE A 188 4.17 -3.06 9.28
N SER A 189 3.48 -1.95 9.53
CA SER A 189 3.09 -1.02 8.47
C SER A 189 4.25 -0.17 7.95
N ASN A 190 3.99 0.57 6.87
CA ASN A 190 4.90 1.61 6.37
C ASN A 190 5.27 2.67 7.42
N LEU A 191 4.48 2.83 8.48
CA LEU A 191 4.74 3.76 9.59
C LEU A 191 5.53 3.11 10.74
N GLY A 192 5.93 1.84 10.60
CA GLY A 192 6.57 1.07 11.67
C GLY A 192 5.60 0.62 12.76
N LEU A 193 4.29 0.61 12.50
CA LEU A 193 3.25 0.27 13.48
C LEU A 193 2.77 -1.17 13.30
N THR A 194 2.45 -1.85 14.40
CA THR A 194 1.88 -3.20 14.42
C THR A 194 0.75 -3.26 15.45
N LEU A 195 -0.16 -4.23 15.28
CA LEU A 195 -1.22 -4.55 16.24
C LEU A 195 -0.73 -5.41 17.41
N GLU A 196 0.42 -6.08 17.25
CA GLU A 196 1.01 -6.89 18.31
C GLU A 196 1.65 -5.95 19.35
N GLU A 197 1.28 -6.10 20.63
CA GLU A 197 2.01 -5.44 21.71
C GLU A 197 3.46 -5.94 21.67
N ALA A 198 4.43 -5.02 21.68
CA ALA A 198 5.82 -5.38 21.90
C ALA A 198 5.91 -6.05 23.28
N GLU A 199 6.06 -7.39 23.30
CA GLU A 199 6.33 -8.16 24.52
C GLU A 199 7.61 -7.68 25.24
#